data_AF-A0A0Q6SLK4-F1
#
_entry.id   AF-A0A0Q6SLK4-F1
#
_cell.length_a   1.000
_cell.length_b   1.000
_cell.length_c   1.000
_cell.angle_alpha   90.00
_cell.angle_beta   90.00
_cell.angle_gamma   90.00
#
_symmetry.space_group_name_H-M   'P 1'
#
loop_
_entity.id
_entity.type
_entity.pdbx_description
1 polymer ?
#
loop_
_entity_poly.entity_id
_entity_poly.type
_entity_poly.pdbx_seq_one_letter_code
_entity_poly.pdbx_strand_id
1 'polypeptide(L)' 'MTVQRKLKVVLLIAALAFPALDGVEQASVSGIYGLSKTAEARVGRPLTPVSVAGVARRTVRRCAVGVYNC' A
#
# COMPACT_ATOMS: atom_id res chain seq x y z
N MET A 1 45.52 20.27 10.57
CA MET A 1 44.55 20.05 9.48
C MET A 1 43.86 21.37 9.17
N THR A 2 43.96 21.86 7.93
CA THR A 2 43.41 23.18 7.56
C THR A 2 41.90 23.23 7.78
N VAL A 3 41.38 24.35 8.26
CA VAL A 3 39.95 24.57 8.55
C VAL A 3 39.08 24.26 7.33
N GLN A 4 39.58 24.55 6.13
CA GLN A 4 38.94 24.20 4.86
C GLN A 4 38.73 22.69 4.66
N ARG A 5 39.66 21.85 5.12
CA ARG A 5 39.54 20.39 4.99
C ARG A 5 38.46 19.84 5.93
N LYS A 6 38.32 20.43 7.13
CA LYS A 6 37.24 20.08 8.07
C LYS A 6 35.87 20.52 7.54
N LEU A 7 35.78 21.74 6.97
CA LEU A 7 34.53 22.26 6.41
C LEU A 7 34.01 21.40 5.25
N LYS A 8 34.90 20.98 4.34
CA LYS A 8 34.53 20.08 3.23
C LYS A 8 34.03 18.72 3.71
N VAL A 9 34.64 18.16 4.76
CA VAL A 9 34.21 16.87 5.33
C VAL A 9 32.83 16.98 5.97
N VAL A 10 32.55 18.04 6.72
CA VAL A 10 31.23 18.26 7.34
C VAL A 10 30.14 18.41 6.27
N LEU A 11 30.43 19.16 5.20
CA LEU A 11 29.50 19.35 4.08
C LEU A 11 29.16 18.05 3.34
N LEU A 12 30.16 17.17 3.15
CA LEU A 12 29.95 15.86 2.52
C LEU A 12 29.09 14.93 3.40
N ILE A 13 29.30 14.92 4.71
CA ILE A 13 28.50 14.11 5.64
C ILE A 13 27.05 14.61 5.66
N ALA A 14 26.84 15.93 5.69
CA ALA A 14 25.51 16.52 5.68
C ALA A 14 24.74 16.18 4.38
N ALA A 15 25.40 16.26 3.22
CA ALA A 15 24.77 15.95 1.93
C ALA A 15 24.37 14.47 1.79
N LEU A 16 25.14 13.55 2.37
CA LEU A 16 24.83 12.12 2.36
C LEU A 16 23.78 11.71 3.40
N ALA A 17 23.69 12.44 4.53
CA ALA A 17 22.72 12.16 5.59
C ALA A 17 21.31 12.70 5.30
N PHE A 18 21.21 13.79 4.53
CA PHE A 18 19.94 14.44 4.21
C PHE A 18 18.90 13.56 3.47
N PRO A 19 19.27 12.77 2.43
CA PRO A 19 18.29 11.93 1.72
C PRO A 19 17.83 10.69 2.52
N ALA A 20 18.48 10.38 3.66
CA ALA A 20 18.13 9.21 4.46
C ALA A 20 16.83 9.38 5.26
N LEU A 21 16.37 10.62 5.49
CA LEU A 21 15.13 10.87 6.23
C LEU A 21 13.88 10.76 5.36
N ASP A 22 13.94 11.19 4.10
CA ASP A 22 12.74 11.23 3.22
C ASP A 22 12.55 9.96 2.37
N GLY A 23 13.59 9.12 2.25
CA GLY A 23 13.54 7.91 1.42
C GLY A 23 12.80 6.71 2.02
N VAL A 24 12.52 6.72 3.32
CA VAL A 24 11.91 5.57 4.04
C VAL A 24 10.41 5.47 3.76
N GLU A 25 9.71 6.61 3.66
CA GLU A 25 8.27 6.62 3.38
C GLU A 25 7.97 6.07 1.99
N GLN A 26 8.70 6.50 0.95
CA GLN A 26 8.47 6.03 -0.43
C GLN A 26 8.88 4.57 -0.65
N ALA A 27 9.88 4.07 0.07
CA ALA A 27 10.27 2.67 0.03
C ALA A 27 9.23 1.76 0.72
N SER A 28 8.62 2.22 1.82
CA SER A 28 7.55 1.48 2.51
C SER A 28 6.25 1.43 1.71
N VAL A 29 5.94 2.52 0.98
CA VAL A 29 4.81 2.58 0.03
C VAL A 29 5.12 1.64 -1.15
N SER A 30 6.20 1.84 -1.90
CA SER A 30 6.50 1.06 -3.10
C SER A 30 6.73 -0.45 -2.85
N GLY A 31 7.33 -0.81 -1.72
CA GLY A 31 7.59 -2.20 -1.33
C GLY A 31 6.32 -3.03 -1.02
N ILE A 32 5.22 -2.37 -0.65
CA ILE A 32 3.95 -3.05 -0.36
C ILE A 32 3.09 -3.16 -1.64
N TYR A 33 3.13 -2.18 -2.55
CA TYR A 33 2.33 -2.22 -3.79
C TYR A 33 2.92 -3.13 -4.89
N GLY A 34 4.21 -3.48 -4.82
CA GLY A 34 4.86 -4.32 -5.84
C GLY A 34 4.55 -5.82 -5.77
N LEU A 35 3.96 -6.30 -4.66
CA LEU A 35 3.66 -7.72 -4.40
C LEU A 35 2.18 -8.03 -4.25
N SER A 36 1.29 -7.05 -4.48
CA SER A 36 -0.13 -7.37 -4.60
C SER A 36 -0.39 -7.95 -5.98
N LYS A 37 -0.76 -9.25 -6.05
CA LYS A 37 -1.31 -9.83 -7.28
C LYS A 37 -2.48 -8.96 -7.73
N THR A 38 -2.57 -8.70 -9.04
CA THR A 38 -3.74 -8.07 -9.65
C THR A 38 -5.00 -8.80 -9.17
N ALA A 39 -5.79 -8.13 -8.32
CA ALA A 39 -7.03 -8.68 -7.80
C ALA A 39 -8.11 -8.57 -8.88
N GLU A 40 -8.02 -9.43 -9.89
CA GLU A 40 -9.07 -9.54 -10.89
C GLU A 40 -10.30 -10.20 -10.26
N ALA A 41 -11.37 -9.43 -10.10
CA ALA A 41 -12.68 -9.96 -9.80
C ALA A 41 -13.17 -10.79 -11.00
N ARG A 42 -12.93 -12.11 -10.97
CA ARG A 42 -13.42 -13.01 -12.02
C ARG A 42 -14.93 -13.08 -11.98
N VAL A 43 -15.60 -12.56 -13.00
CA VAL A 43 -17.05 -12.69 -13.19
C VAL A 43 -17.39 -14.17 -13.44
N GLY A 44 -18.42 -14.69 -12.78
CA GLY A 44 -18.89 -16.07 -12.99
C GLY A 44 -18.26 -17.13 -12.09
N ARG A 45 -17.43 -16.76 -11.10
CA ARG A 45 -17.18 -17.67 -9.98
C ARG A 45 -18.48 -17.80 -9.17
N PRO A 46 -18.72 -18.93 -8.48
CA PRO A 46 -19.93 -19.12 -7.67
C PRO A 46 -20.19 -17.98 -6.67
N LEU A 47 -19.13 -17.24 -6.28
CA LEU A 47 -19.17 -16.14 -5.33
C LEU A 47 -19.07 -14.73 -5.98
N THR A 48 -19.15 -14.59 -7.31
CA THR A 48 -19.16 -13.29 -8.00
C THR A 48 -20.42 -13.17 -8.87
N PRO A 49 -21.50 -12.58 -8.33
CA PRO A 49 -22.74 -12.40 -9.06
C PRO A 49 -22.49 -11.59 -10.33
N VAL A 50 -23.09 -12.01 -11.43
CA VAL A 50 -23.01 -11.31 -12.72
C VAL A 50 -23.90 -10.05 -12.72
N SER A 51 -24.75 -9.87 -11.70
CA SER A 51 -25.71 -8.77 -11.60
C SER A 51 -25.77 -8.13 -10.21
N VAL A 52 -26.09 -6.84 -10.19
CA VAL A 52 -26.34 -6.05 -8.96
C VAL A 52 -27.45 -6.68 -8.11
N ALA A 53 -28.51 -7.16 -8.76
CA ALA A 53 -29.61 -7.86 -8.08
C ALA A 53 -29.13 -9.14 -7.35
N GLY A 54 -28.18 -9.87 -7.94
CA GLY A 54 -27.56 -11.04 -7.30
C GLY A 54 -26.70 -10.67 -6.09
N VAL A 55 -25.98 -9.54 -6.16
CA VAL A 55 -25.22 -9.01 -5.02
C VAL A 55 -26.18 -8.64 -3.88
N ALA A 56 -27.22 -7.86 -4.15
CA ALA A 56 -28.19 -7.43 -3.15
C ALA A 56 -28.85 -8.62 -2.43
N ARG A 57 -29.36 -9.61 -3.19
CA ARG A 57 -29.97 -10.82 -2.60
C ARG A 57 -29.00 -11.59 -1.71
N ARG A 58 -27.72 -11.70 -2.12
CA ARG A 58 -26.70 -12.38 -1.33
C ARG A 58 -26.38 -11.62 -0.05
N THR A 59 -26.24 -10.29 -0.13
CA THR A 59 -26.00 -9.45 1.04
C THR A 59 -27.14 -9.60 2.05
N VAL A 60 -28.40 -9.48 1.60
CA VAL A 60 -29.59 -9.65 2.47
C VAL A 60 -29.61 -11.02 3.15
N ARG A 61 -29.35 -12.10 2.40
CA ARG A 61 -29.28 -13.46 2.99
C ARG A 61 -28.18 -13.56 4.05
N ARG A 62 -27.02 -12.94 3.83
CA ARG A 62 -25.90 -12.95 4.80
C ARG A 62 -26.19 -12.10 6.04
N CYS A 63 -26.86 -10.97 5.89
CA CYS A 63 -27.38 -10.18 7.00
C CYS A 63 -28.34 -11.02 7.86
N ALA A 64 -29.30 -11.70 7.21
CA ALA A 64 -30.32 -12.49 7.90
C ALA A 64 -29.75 -13.64 8.74
N VAL A 65 -28.61 -14.23 8.33
CA VAL A 65 -27.91 -15.27 9.09
C VAL A 65 -26.81 -14.72 10.02
N GLY A 66 -26.72 -13.41 10.21
CA GLY A 66 -25.77 -12.77 11.13
C GLY A 66 -24.31 -12.76 10.67
N VAL A 67 -24.04 -13.01 9.39
CA VAL A 67 -22.67 -12.97 8.84
C VAL A 67 -22.16 -11.53 8.72
N TYR A 68 -23.07 -10.58 8.54
CA TYR A 68 -22.75 -9.15 8.49
C TYR A 68 -23.60 -8.39 9.51
N ASN A 69 -23.01 -7.35 10.11
CA ASN A 69 -23.77 -6.33 10.80
C ASN A 69 -24.44 -5.46 9.74
N CYS A 70 -25.71 -5.74 9.58
CA CYS A 70 -26.69 -4.95 8.84
C CYS A 70 -27.73 -4.52 9.88
#